data_AF-A0A0B1PBC8-F1
#
_entry.id   AF-A0A0B1PBC8-F1
#
_cell.length_a   1.000
_cell.length_b   1.000
_cell.length_c   1.000
_cell.angle_alpha   90.00
_cell.angle_beta   90.00
_cell.angle_gamma   90.00
#
_symmetry.space_group_name_H-M   'P 1'
#
loop_
_entity.id
_entity.type
_entity.pdbx_description
1 polymer ?
#
loop_
_entity_poly.entity_id
_entity_poly.type
_entity_poly.pdbx_seq_one_letter_code
_entity_poly.pdbx_strand_id
1 'polypeptide(L)'
;MLNKRIEWQMNNPTRGLKYVTLDKESTQLLVFTDSSFANNMDTSSQIGFVIVLVDKNKKANLIHWSSIKCKRITRSVLAAELFGMVHGFDIGVAIKSTLDMILSTTVPLILCTDSKSLYECLVKLGTTQEKRLMVDLMSLRQSYERRLITEIRWIKGSTNPADAMTKSSPCKALQHIIDTNTVEIEINEWVERDNYALKN
;
A
#
# COMPACT_ATOMS: atom_id res chain seq x y z
N MET A 1 -0.72 22.58 15.74
CA MET A 1 -0.62 22.15 14.32
C MET A 1 -2.00 21.89 13.73
N LEU A 2 -2.90 21.19 14.44
CA LEU A 2 -4.27 20.90 13.99
C LEU A 2 -5.11 22.16 13.72
N ASN A 3 -5.20 23.10 14.67
CA ASN A 3 -6.02 24.32 14.50
C ASN A 3 -5.64 25.12 13.25
N LYS A 4 -4.32 25.28 13.00
CA LYS A 4 -3.83 25.94 11.77
C LYS A 4 -4.25 25.21 10.49
N ARG A 5 -4.36 23.88 10.51
CA ARG A 5 -4.84 23.09 9.36
C ARG A 5 -6.35 23.20 9.18
N ILE A 6 -7.11 23.24 10.28
CA ILE A 6 -8.55 23.47 10.25
C ILE A 6 -8.85 24.86 9.67
N GLU A 7 -8.20 25.92 10.18
CA GLU A 7 -8.32 27.28 9.64
C GLU A 7 -7.94 27.33 8.15
N TRP A 8 -6.85 26.68 7.75
CA TRP A 8 -6.47 26.59 6.34
C TRP A 8 -7.56 25.92 5.49
N GLN A 9 -8.15 24.81 5.96
CA GLN A 9 -9.22 24.10 5.26
C GLN A 9 -10.50 24.95 5.15
N MET A 10 -10.85 25.69 6.22
CA MET A 10 -11.98 26.64 6.21
C MET A 10 -11.78 27.74 5.17
N ASN A 11 -10.54 28.23 5.01
CA ASN A 11 -10.18 29.24 4.02
C ASN A 11 -10.03 28.67 2.58
N ASN A 12 -9.99 27.34 2.43
CA ASN A 12 -9.82 26.66 1.14
C ASN A 12 -10.91 25.59 0.94
N PRO A 13 -12.21 25.95 0.93
CA PRO A 13 -13.32 24.99 0.98
C PRO A 13 -13.40 24.08 -0.25
N THR A 14 -12.81 24.49 -1.38
CA THR A 14 -12.75 23.70 -2.62
C THR A 14 -11.59 22.70 -2.67
N ARG A 15 -10.67 22.76 -1.70
CA ARG A 15 -9.59 21.78 -1.55
C ARG A 15 -10.11 20.59 -0.75
N GLY A 16 -9.86 19.40 -1.23
CA GLY A 16 -10.30 18.18 -0.58
C GLY A 16 -10.23 16.98 -1.50
N LEU A 17 -10.64 15.82 -0.98
CA LEU A 17 -10.74 14.61 -1.78
C LEU A 17 -11.93 14.72 -2.74
N LYS A 18 -11.68 14.39 -3.99
CA LYS A 18 -12.70 14.23 -5.03
C LYS A 18 -12.78 12.76 -5.41
N TYR A 19 -13.96 12.34 -5.82
CA TYR A 19 -14.19 10.97 -6.29
C TYR A 19 -14.69 11.03 -7.73
N VAL A 20 -14.01 10.31 -8.62
CA VAL A 20 -14.36 10.21 -10.03
C VAL A 20 -14.93 8.83 -10.34
N THR A 21 -15.74 8.74 -11.38
CA THR A 21 -16.25 7.45 -11.86
C THR A 21 -15.10 6.62 -12.45
N LEU A 22 -14.94 5.41 -11.91
CA LEU A 22 -13.98 4.41 -12.37
C LEU A 22 -14.69 3.39 -13.27
N ASP A 23 -13.95 2.82 -14.23
CA ASP A 23 -14.41 1.66 -14.98
C ASP A 23 -14.49 0.42 -14.06
N LYS A 24 -15.71 -0.06 -13.81
CA LYS A 24 -15.98 -1.14 -12.85
C LYS A 24 -15.28 -2.45 -13.22
N GLU A 25 -15.17 -2.76 -14.51
CA GLU A 25 -14.62 -4.04 -14.99
C GLU A 25 -13.10 -4.12 -14.84
N SER A 26 -12.42 -2.96 -14.86
CA SER A 26 -10.97 -2.87 -14.74
C SER A 26 -10.49 -2.28 -13.41
N THR A 27 -11.41 -2.11 -12.45
CA THR A 27 -11.07 -1.53 -11.15
C THR A 27 -10.21 -2.51 -10.34
N GLN A 28 -9.12 -2.00 -9.78
CA GLN A 28 -8.18 -2.71 -8.92
C GLN A 28 -7.94 -1.91 -7.64
N LEU A 29 -7.65 -2.61 -6.55
CA LEU A 29 -7.32 -2.04 -5.25
C LEU A 29 -5.80 -2.08 -5.04
N LEU A 30 -5.17 -0.91 -4.97
CA LEU A 30 -3.73 -0.78 -4.72
C LEU A 30 -3.50 -0.39 -3.27
N VAL A 31 -2.60 -1.11 -2.60
CA VAL A 31 -2.12 -0.81 -1.25
C VAL A 31 -0.65 -0.46 -1.33
N PHE A 32 -0.35 0.82 -1.19
CA PHE A 32 1.00 1.35 -1.10
C PHE A 32 1.44 1.34 0.35
N THR A 33 2.62 0.82 0.63
CA THR A 33 3.17 0.79 2.00
C THR A 33 4.55 1.41 2.03
N ASP A 34 4.87 2.05 3.15
CA ASP A 34 6.21 2.54 3.46
C ASP A 34 6.47 2.41 4.97
N SER A 35 7.74 2.48 5.35
CA SER A 35 8.13 2.62 6.75
C SER A 35 9.35 3.51 6.91
N SER A 36 9.43 4.19 8.06
CA SER A 36 10.62 4.92 8.47
C SER A 36 11.19 4.25 9.72
N PHE A 37 12.33 3.60 9.55
CA PHE A 37 12.96 2.79 10.60
C PHE A 37 13.59 3.66 11.70
N ALA A 38 13.25 3.36 12.96
CA ALA A 38 13.81 3.99 14.16
C ALA A 38 13.81 5.54 14.13
N ASN A 39 12.82 6.14 13.45
CA ASN A 39 12.76 7.58 13.18
C ASN A 39 12.09 8.39 14.30
N ASN A 40 11.34 7.73 15.19
CA ASN A 40 10.72 8.40 16.32
C ASN A 40 11.76 8.69 17.40
N MET A 41 11.49 9.67 18.26
CA MET A 41 12.40 10.08 19.35
C MET A 41 12.79 8.94 20.29
N ASP A 42 11.92 7.95 20.45
CA ASP A 42 12.14 6.77 21.28
C ASP A 42 12.74 5.59 20.51
N THR A 43 13.25 5.83 19.29
CA THR A 43 13.83 4.83 18.37
C THR A 43 12.85 3.79 17.83
N SER A 44 11.55 3.98 18.03
CA SER A 44 10.53 3.19 17.34
C SER A 44 10.40 3.61 15.86
N SER A 45 9.88 2.70 15.04
CA SER A 45 9.65 2.94 13.62
C SER A 45 8.25 3.49 13.36
N GLN A 46 8.10 4.39 12.39
CA GLN A 46 6.82 4.77 11.82
C GLN A 46 6.48 3.86 10.65
N ILE A 47 5.25 3.35 10.60
CA ILE A 47 4.75 2.58 9.45
C ILE A 47 3.50 3.25 8.89
N GLY A 48 3.30 3.13 7.60
CA GLY A 48 2.14 3.73 6.96
C GLY A 48 1.76 3.06 5.66
N PHE A 49 0.51 3.30 5.28
CA PHE A 49 0.00 2.85 4.01
C PHE A 49 -0.99 3.85 3.42
N VAL A 50 -1.18 3.75 2.11
CA VAL A 50 -2.20 4.46 1.33
C VAL A 50 -2.92 3.46 0.44
N ILE A 51 -4.25 3.44 0.47
CA ILE A 51 -5.10 2.54 -0.31
C ILE A 51 -5.88 3.34 -1.35
N VAL A 52 -5.78 2.93 -2.61
CA VAL A 52 -6.34 3.63 -3.76
C VAL A 52 -7.08 2.64 -4.65
N LEU A 53 -8.29 2.99 -5.09
CA LEU A 53 -8.96 2.30 -6.19
C LEU A 53 -8.56 2.92 -7.52
N VAL A 54 -8.19 2.08 -8.48
CA VAL A 54 -7.62 2.50 -9.76
C VAL A 54 -8.25 1.72 -10.91
N ASP A 55 -8.52 2.38 -12.04
CA ASP A 55 -8.98 1.71 -13.27
C ASP A 55 -7.88 1.61 -14.35
N LYS A 56 -8.18 0.95 -15.48
CA LYS A 56 -7.24 0.81 -16.61
C LYS A 56 -6.77 2.14 -17.21
N ASN A 57 -7.53 3.22 -17.03
CA ASN A 57 -7.20 4.56 -17.52
C ASN A 57 -6.37 5.35 -16.50
N LYS A 58 -5.89 4.69 -15.44
CA LYS A 58 -5.16 5.28 -14.32
C LYS A 58 -5.98 6.29 -13.51
N LYS A 59 -7.30 6.35 -13.69
CA LYS A 59 -8.15 7.15 -12.79
C LYS A 59 -8.14 6.51 -11.42
N ALA A 60 -8.09 7.34 -10.40
CA ALA A 60 -7.78 6.93 -9.04
C ALA A 60 -8.66 7.63 -8.02
N ASN A 61 -9.11 6.88 -7.02
CA ASN A 61 -9.84 7.37 -5.87
C ASN A 61 -9.12 6.93 -4.59
N LEU A 62 -8.72 7.89 -3.76
CA LEU A 62 -8.12 7.61 -2.44
C LEU A 62 -9.19 7.08 -1.49
N ILE A 63 -9.00 5.86 -0.98
CA ILE A 63 -10.00 5.17 -0.14
C ILE A 63 -9.65 5.26 1.32
N HIS A 64 -8.40 4.97 1.67
CA HIS A 64 -7.97 4.93 3.05
C HIS A 64 -6.46 5.16 3.19
N TRP A 65 -6.02 5.59 4.36
CA TRP A 65 -4.62 5.80 4.68
C TRP A 65 -4.41 5.67 6.19
N SER A 66 -3.20 5.33 6.58
CA SER A 66 -2.81 5.22 7.98
C SER A 66 -1.35 5.60 8.15
N SER A 67 -1.06 6.27 9.26
CA SER A 67 0.29 6.61 9.71
C SER A 67 0.34 6.33 11.20
N ILE A 68 1.01 5.26 11.59
CA ILE A 68 1.10 4.85 12.99
C ILE A 68 2.51 4.49 13.39
N LYS A 69 2.80 4.69 14.67
CA LYS A 69 3.99 4.11 15.28
C LYS A 69 3.85 2.58 15.27
N CYS A 70 4.89 1.90 14.82
CA CYS A 70 4.97 0.45 14.86
C CYS A 70 4.90 -0.01 16.32
N LYS A 71 3.91 -0.85 16.64
CA LYS A 71 3.71 -1.37 18.01
C LYS A 71 4.85 -2.28 18.46
N ARG A 72 5.57 -2.88 17.51
CA ARG A 72 6.70 -3.78 17.77
C ARG A 72 8.00 -3.04 17.52
N ILE A 73 8.97 -3.21 18.41
CA ILE A 73 10.33 -2.73 18.17
C ILE A 73 10.94 -3.58 17.06
N THR A 74 11.21 -2.94 15.92
CA THR A 74 11.86 -3.54 14.77
C THR A 74 13.37 -3.50 14.95
N ARG A 75 14.08 -4.55 14.51
CA ARG A 75 15.55 -4.62 14.56
C ARG A 75 16.23 -4.44 13.21
N SER A 76 15.44 -4.18 12.17
CA SER A 76 15.91 -3.93 10.80
C SER A 76 14.89 -3.10 10.02
N VAL A 77 15.36 -2.47 8.94
CA VAL A 77 14.51 -1.76 7.98
C VAL A 77 13.49 -2.72 7.35
N LEU A 78 13.94 -3.88 6.88
CA LEU A 78 13.08 -4.93 6.32
C LEU A 78 11.92 -5.32 7.27
N ALA A 79 12.18 -5.37 8.58
CA ALA A 79 11.13 -5.69 9.54
C ALA A 79 10.08 -4.58 9.65
N ALA A 80 10.49 -3.31 9.64
CA ALA A 80 9.55 -2.19 9.65
C ALA A 80 8.71 -2.15 8.36
N GLU A 81 9.34 -2.39 7.22
CA GLU A 81 8.68 -2.42 5.91
C GLU A 81 7.67 -3.59 5.84
N LEU A 82 8.05 -4.78 6.31
CA LEU A 82 7.13 -5.93 6.35
C LEU A 82 5.94 -5.65 7.26
N PHE A 83 6.14 -5.07 8.45
CA PHE A 83 5.02 -4.71 9.32
C PHE A 83 4.11 -3.65 8.71
N GLY A 84 4.68 -2.67 7.98
CA GLY A 84 3.90 -1.73 7.19
C GLY A 84 3.04 -2.44 6.15
N MET A 85 3.63 -3.38 5.40
CA MET A 85 2.93 -4.17 4.39
C MET A 85 1.82 -5.04 4.97
N VAL A 86 2.07 -5.77 6.06
CA VAL A 86 1.05 -6.58 6.74
C VAL A 86 -0.09 -5.69 7.22
N HIS A 87 0.22 -4.55 7.83
CA HIS A 87 -0.81 -3.62 8.30
C HIS A 87 -1.67 -3.08 7.14
N GLY A 88 -1.07 -2.74 6.01
CA GLY A 88 -1.79 -2.32 4.81
C GLY A 88 -2.61 -3.46 4.19
N PHE A 89 -2.05 -4.68 4.13
CA PHE A 89 -2.72 -5.86 3.59
C PHE A 89 -3.98 -6.22 4.38
N ASP A 90 -3.92 -6.23 5.72
CA ASP A 90 -5.08 -6.55 6.58
C ASP A 90 -6.27 -5.64 6.30
N ILE A 91 -6.02 -4.35 6.11
CA ILE A 91 -7.08 -3.39 5.78
C ILE A 91 -7.49 -3.50 4.31
N GLY A 92 -6.52 -3.70 3.42
CA GLY A 92 -6.76 -3.90 1.99
C GLY A 92 -7.66 -5.10 1.70
N VAL A 93 -7.44 -6.24 2.36
CA VAL A 93 -8.27 -7.44 2.15
C VAL A 93 -9.70 -7.24 2.67
N ALA A 94 -9.89 -6.52 3.80
CA ALA A 94 -11.21 -6.20 4.31
C ALA A 94 -11.99 -5.27 3.35
N ILE A 95 -11.32 -4.25 2.81
CA ILE A 95 -11.90 -3.36 1.80
C ILE A 95 -12.22 -4.16 0.53
N LYS A 96 -11.30 -5.00 0.06
CA LYS A 96 -11.48 -5.88 -1.10
C LYS A 96 -12.72 -6.74 -0.94
N SER A 97 -12.89 -7.45 0.18
CA SER A 97 -14.09 -8.27 0.42
C SER A 97 -15.39 -7.47 0.35
N THR A 98 -15.37 -6.23 0.84
CA THR A 98 -16.53 -5.34 0.75
C THR A 98 -16.82 -4.93 -0.70
N LEU A 99 -15.78 -4.57 -1.45
CA LEU A 99 -15.90 -4.21 -2.86
C LEU A 99 -16.34 -5.39 -3.73
N ASP A 100 -15.85 -6.60 -3.44
CA ASP A 100 -16.25 -7.79 -4.17
C ASP A 100 -17.77 -8.02 -4.08
N MET A 101 -18.35 -7.80 -2.89
CA MET A 101 -19.80 -7.88 -2.68
C MET A 101 -20.55 -6.76 -3.43
N ILE A 102 -20.08 -5.52 -3.33
CA ILE A 102 -20.75 -4.36 -3.96
C ILE A 102 -20.71 -4.45 -5.48
N LEU A 103 -19.57 -4.84 -6.05
CA LEU A 103 -19.35 -4.91 -7.49
C LEU A 103 -19.75 -6.26 -8.09
N SER A 104 -20.07 -7.26 -7.26
CA SER A 104 -20.39 -8.63 -7.69
C SER A 104 -19.31 -9.23 -8.61
N THR A 105 -18.05 -8.89 -8.35
CA THR A 105 -16.87 -9.35 -9.10
C THR A 105 -15.67 -9.44 -8.17
N THR A 106 -14.62 -10.17 -8.56
CA THR A 106 -13.39 -10.21 -7.76
C THR A 106 -12.49 -9.04 -8.13
N VAL A 107 -12.38 -8.06 -7.26
CA VAL A 107 -11.47 -6.91 -7.41
C VAL A 107 -10.03 -7.37 -7.15
N PRO A 108 -9.09 -7.17 -8.10
CA PRO A 108 -7.68 -7.45 -7.86
C PRO A 108 -7.11 -6.62 -6.71
N LEU A 109 -6.34 -7.25 -5.83
CA LEU A 109 -5.62 -6.57 -4.73
C LEU A 109 -4.13 -6.60 -5.02
N ILE A 110 -3.51 -5.43 -5.12
CA ILE A 110 -2.12 -5.26 -5.49
C ILE A 110 -1.38 -4.60 -4.33
N LEU A 111 -0.29 -5.22 -3.87
CA LEU A 111 0.58 -4.63 -2.87
C LEU A 111 1.76 -3.92 -3.55
N CYS A 112 2.00 -2.67 -3.18
CA CYS A 112 3.06 -1.83 -3.76
C CYS A 112 4.07 -1.45 -2.67
N THR A 113 5.36 -1.69 -2.92
CA THR A 113 6.47 -1.29 -2.07
C THR A 113 7.60 -0.70 -2.91
N ASP A 114 8.32 0.29 -2.39
CA ASP A 114 9.55 0.79 -2.98
C ASP A 114 10.81 0.10 -2.45
N SER A 115 10.66 -0.77 -1.44
CA SER A 115 11.74 -1.60 -0.94
C SER A 115 11.97 -2.83 -1.80
N LYS A 116 13.10 -2.80 -2.52
CA LYS A 116 13.61 -3.98 -3.25
C LYS A 116 13.81 -5.16 -2.30
N SER A 117 14.34 -4.91 -1.11
CA SER A 117 14.65 -5.98 -0.14
C SER A 117 13.39 -6.71 0.33
N LEU A 118 12.30 -5.99 0.57
CA LEU A 118 11.02 -6.58 0.94
C LEU A 118 10.42 -7.36 -0.24
N TYR A 119 10.45 -6.77 -1.43
CA TYR A 119 9.97 -7.42 -2.65
C TYR A 119 10.70 -8.74 -2.91
N GLU A 120 12.04 -8.73 -2.90
CA GLU A 120 12.85 -9.94 -3.09
C GLU A 120 12.59 -10.96 -1.97
N CYS A 121 12.41 -10.51 -0.73
CA CYS A 121 12.07 -11.38 0.38
C CYS A 121 10.70 -12.05 0.15
N LEU A 122 9.69 -11.37 -0.36
CA LEU A 122 8.38 -11.96 -0.64
C LEU A 122 8.41 -12.91 -1.83
N VAL A 123 9.04 -12.48 -2.93
CA VAL A 123 8.98 -13.14 -4.24
C VAL A 123 10.01 -14.27 -4.38
N LYS A 124 11.28 -14.04 -4.03
CA LYS A 124 12.37 -15.00 -4.29
C LYS A 124 12.50 -16.09 -3.23
N LEU A 125 11.45 -16.31 -2.43
CA LEU A 125 11.45 -17.20 -1.28
C LEU A 125 12.61 -16.95 -0.29
N GLY A 126 13.12 -15.72 -0.22
CA GLY A 126 14.21 -15.35 0.68
C GLY A 126 13.89 -15.70 2.12
N THR A 127 14.89 -16.18 2.87
CA THR A 127 14.75 -16.45 4.31
C THR A 127 15.36 -15.31 5.10
N THR A 128 14.84 -15.08 6.30
CA THR A 128 15.46 -14.18 7.29
C THR A 128 15.85 -14.99 8.52
N GLN A 129 16.93 -14.58 9.17
CA GLN A 129 17.37 -15.17 10.45
C GLN A 129 16.38 -14.87 11.58
N GLU A 130 15.56 -13.82 11.43
CA GLU A 130 14.54 -13.47 12.41
C GLU A 130 13.30 -14.36 12.27
N LYS A 131 13.25 -15.44 13.06
CA LYS A 131 12.16 -16.43 13.05
C LYS A 131 10.75 -15.85 13.20
N ARG A 132 10.59 -14.76 13.96
CA ARG A 132 9.28 -14.10 14.12
C ARG A 132 8.83 -13.41 12.84
N LEU A 133 9.76 -12.74 12.16
CA LEU A 133 9.49 -12.03 10.90
C LEU A 133 9.05 -13.02 9.80
N MET A 134 9.54 -14.26 9.86
CA MET A 134 9.09 -15.33 8.97
C MET A 134 7.59 -15.64 9.11
N VAL A 135 6.97 -15.48 10.27
CA VAL A 135 5.53 -15.76 10.45
C VAL A 135 4.70 -14.79 9.60
N ASP A 136 5.00 -13.50 9.73
CA ASP A 136 4.33 -12.44 8.98
C ASP A 136 4.61 -12.58 7.46
N LEU A 137 5.85 -12.91 7.10
CA LEU A 137 6.24 -13.18 5.71
C LEU A 137 5.50 -14.38 5.11
N MET A 138 5.41 -15.49 5.84
CA MET A 138 4.69 -16.69 5.38
C MET A 138 3.19 -16.43 5.25
N SER A 139 2.61 -15.59 6.11
CA SER A 139 1.20 -15.20 6.02
C SER A 139 0.90 -14.44 4.73
N LEU A 140 1.75 -13.49 4.33
CA LEU A 140 1.61 -12.79 3.05
C LEU A 140 1.81 -13.74 1.86
N ARG A 141 2.82 -14.62 1.89
CA ARG A 141 3.01 -15.62 0.83
C ARG A 141 1.82 -16.56 0.70
N GLN A 142 1.29 -17.05 1.81
CA GLN A 142 0.08 -17.88 1.80
C GLN A 142 -1.12 -17.12 1.24
N SER A 143 -1.26 -15.84 1.56
CA SER A 143 -2.33 -14.99 1.02
C SER A 143 -2.19 -14.79 -0.50
N TYR A 144 -0.96 -14.68 -0.99
CA TYR A 144 -0.65 -14.68 -2.43
C TYR A 144 -0.98 -16.03 -3.08
N GLU A 145 -0.58 -17.15 -2.48
CA GLU A 145 -0.92 -18.51 -2.96
C GLU A 145 -2.43 -18.75 -3.05
N ARG A 146 -3.18 -18.24 -2.06
CA ARG A 146 -4.65 -18.29 -1.96
C ARG A 146 -5.36 -17.26 -2.85
N ARG A 147 -4.64 -16.49 -3.66
CA ARG A 147 -5.18 -15.46 -4.58
C ARG A 147 -5.94 -14.33 -3.88
N LEU A 148 -5.66 -14.09 -2.59
CA LEU A 148 -6.12 -12.87 -1.91
C LEU A 148 -5.31 -11.66 -2.38
N ILE A 149 -4.02 -11.85 -2.63
CA ILE A 149 -3.14 -10.89 -3.29
C ILE A 149 -3.00 -11.33 -4.74
N THR A 150 -3.29 -10.42 -5.68
CA THR A 150 -3.17 -10.67 -7.12
C THR A 150 -1.74 -10.44 -7.59
N GLU A 151 -1.13 -9.33 -7.17
CA GLU A 151 0.24 -8.96 -7.55
C GLU A 151 0.97 -8.30 -6.38
N ILE A 152 2.29 -8.42 -6.40
CA ILE A 152 3.20 -7.61 -5.59
C ILE A 152 4.09 -6.84 -6.55
N ARG A 153 4.12 -5.51 -6.41
CA ARG A 153 4.86 -4.59 -7.29
C ARG A 153 5.98 -3.90 -6.53
N TRP A 154 7.20 -3.99 -7.06
CA TRP A 154 8.29 -3.13 -6.66
C TRP A 154 8.26 -1.85 -7.50
N ILE A 155 8.00 -0.73 -6.85
CA ILE A 155 7.83 0.57 -7.48
C ILE A 155 8.98 1.51 -7.14
N LYS A 156 9.12 2.60 -7.88
CA LYS A 156 10.07 3.66 -7.53
C LYS A 156 9.54 4.51 -6.39
N GLY A 157 10.36 4.76 -5.37
CA GLY A 157 9.98 5.53 -4.18
C GLY A 157 9.43 6.93 -4.49
N SER A 158 9.92 7.60 -5.54
CA SER A 158 9.37 8.90 -5.96
C SER A 158 7.89 8.87 -6.38
N THR A 159 7.38 7.69 -6.71
CA THR A 159 5.97 7.43 -7.06
C THR A 159 5.18 6.76 -5.93
N ASN A 160 5.78 6.52 -4.76
CA ASN A 160 5.10 5.90 -3.62
C ASN A 160 4.32 6.95 -2.81
N PRO A 161 2.97 6.96 -2.82
CA PRO A 161 2.19 7.89 -2.01
C PRO A 161 2.27 7.59 -0.50
N ALA A 162 2.68 6.38 -0.11
CA ALA A 162 2.81 6.01 1.30
C ALA A 162 3.96 6.73 2.02
N ASP A 163 4.91 7.31 1.28
CA ASP A 163 5.93 8.23 1.81
C ASP A 163 5.32 9.37 2.65
N ALA A 164 4.13 9.84 2.26
CA ALA A 164 3.40 10.87 3.00
C ALA A 164 3.01 10.44 4.43
N MET A 165 2.97 9.13 4.69
CA MET A 165 2.56 8.56 5.97
C MET A 165 3.75 8.30 6.91
N THR A 166 4.98 8.42 6.44
CA THR A 166 6.18 7.98 7.16
C THR A 166 7.25 9.07 7.20
N LYS A 167 7.27 9.96 6.21
CA LYS A 167 8.24 11.05 6.05
C LYS A 167 7.57 12.39 6.36
N SER A 168 8.36 13.34 6.88
CA SER A 168 7.90 14.70 7.18
C SER A 168 7.89 15.61 5.94
N SER A 169 8.58 15.22 4.87
CA SER A 169 8.66 15.97 3.62
C SER A 169 7.38 15.86 2.80
N PRO A 170 7.00 16.90 2.03
CA PRO A 170 5.87 16.81 1.10
C PRO A 170 6.03 15.64 0.11
N CYS A 171 4.99 14.83 -0.04
CA CYS A 171 4.96 13.71 -0.98
C CYS A 171 4.24 14.13 -2.27
N LYS A 172 4.99 14.24 -3.37
CA LYS A 172 4.44 14.61 -4.68
C LYS A 172 3.47 13.57 -5.23
N ALA A 173 3.72 12.28 -4.98
CA ALA A 173 2.87 11.19 -5.45
C ALA A 173 1.46 11.27 -4.86
N LEU A 174 1.34 11.47 -3.53
CA LEU A 174 0.04 11.65 -2.90
C LEU A 174 -0.63 12.96 -3.35
N GLN A 175 0.14 14.05 -3.45
CA GLN A 175 -0.40 15.32 -3.93
C GLN A 175 -1.01 15.18 -5.33
N HIS A 176 -0.31 14.50 -6.24
CA HIS A 176 -0.80 14.25 -7.59
C HIS A 176 -2.15 13.52 -7.56
N ILE A 177 -2.27 12.42 -6.82
CA ILE A 177 -3.53 11.67 -6.69
C ILE A 177 -4.68 12.57 -6.20
N ILE A 178 -4.43 13.42 -5.20
CA ILE A 178 -5.44 14.33 -4.64
C ILE A 178 -5.84 15.41 -5.64
N ASP A 179 -4.88 15.99 -6.36
CA ASP A 179 -5.12 17.11 -7.26
C ASP A 179 -5.77 16.67 -8.60
N THR A 180 -5.47 15.45 -9.08
CA THR A 180 -5.86 15.00 -10.43
C THR A 180 -6.79 13.79 -10.49
N ASN A 181 -6.98 13.05 -9.39
CA ASN A 181 -7.64 11.74 -9.41
C ASN A 181 -6.99 10.77 -10.40
N THR A 182 -5.67 10.82 -10.54
CA THR A 182 -4.91 9.84 -11.33
C THR A 182 -3.75 9.29 -10.53
N VAL A 183 -3.34 8.06 -10.84
CA VAL A 183 -2.15 7.46 -10.24
C VAL A 183 -1.08 7.23 -11.31
N GLU A 184 0.13 7.66 -11.02
CA GLU A 184 1.30 7.41 -11.86
C GLU A 184 2.29 6.57 -11.06
N ILE A 185 2.52 5.34 -11.51
CA ILE A 185 3.38 4.37 -10.85
C ILE A 185 4.48 4.00 -11.84
N GLU A 186 5.73 4.18 -11.43
CA GLU A 186 6.89 3.68 -12.16
C GLU A 186 7.28 2.33 -11.54
N ILE A 187 7.01 1.24 -12.28
CA ILE A 187 7.22 -0.13 -11.81
C ILE A 187 8.64 -0.55 -12.20
N ASN A 188 9.44 -0.96 -11.22
CA ASN A 188 10.77 -1.52 -11.45
C ASN A 188 10.67 -3.01 -11.83
N GLU A 189 9.94 -3.78 -11.00
CA GLU A 189 9.66 -5.19 -11.25
C GLU A 189 8.27 -5.53 -10.64
N TRP A 190 7.60 -6.53 -11.20
CA TRP A 190 6.38 -7.09 -10.64
C TRP A 190 6.35 -8.59 -10.85
N VAL A 191 5.59 -9.29 -9.99
CA VAL A 191 5.21 -10.68 -10.24
C VAL A 191 3.71 -10.76 -10.34
N GLU A 192 3.28 -11.28 -11.47
CA GLU A 192 1.92 -11.73 -11.74
C GLU A 192 1.92 -13.25 -11.78
N ARG A 193 0.85 -13.88 -11.31
CA ARG A 193 0.70 -15.33 -11.41
C ARG A 193 0.16 -15.70 -12.79
N ASP A 194 0.86 -16.59 -13.50
CA ASP A 194 0.31 -17.22 -14.71
C ASP A 194 -0.98 -17.98 -14.40
N ASN A 195 -2.00 -17.81 -15.24
CA ASN A 195 -3.25 -18.56 -15.21
C ASN A 195 -3.01 -20.03 -15.60
N TYR A 196 -2.33 -20.79 -14.75
CA TYR A 196 -2.43 -22.23 -14.79
C TYR A 196 -3.84 -22.59 -14.30
N ALA A 197 -4.75 -22.76 -15.26
CA ALA A 197 -5.90 -23.61 -15.09
C ALA A 197 -5.42 -24.89 -14.40
N LEU A 198 -6.04 -25.22 -13.28
CA LEU A 198 -5.82 -26.46 -12.57
C LEU A 198 -5.93 -27.59 -13.60
N LYS A 199 -4.81 -28.18 -14.01
CA LYS A 199 -4.85 -29.48 -14.65
C LYS A 199 -5.32 -30.44 -13.56
N ASN A 200 -6.60 -30.80 -13.64
CA ASN A 200 -7.19 -31.92 -12.92
C ASN A 200 -6.36 -33.18 -13.16
#